data_AF-A0A9E0ATY1-F1
#
_entry.id   AF-A0A9E0ATY1-F1
#
_cell.length_a   1.000
_cell.length_b   1.000
_cell.length_c   1.000
_cell.angle_alpha   90.00
_cell.angle_beta   90.00
_cell.angle_gamma   90.00
#
_symmetry.space_group_name_H-M   'P 1'
#
loop_
_entity.id
_entity.type
_entity.pdbx_description
1 polymer ?
#
loop_
_entity_poly.entity_id
_entity_poly.type
_entity_poly.pdbx_seq_one_letter_code
_entity_poly.pdbx_strand_id
1 'polypeptide(L)'
;MIFILGFIAALLFVYWVYSEPSNRVDKVRIGMTQQDVRKLLGPPRASEGVTIKQNYRREALLFGKPQSIRGRDVFPIRIVFENDKVTEINIKSK
;
A
#
# COMPACT_ATOMS: atom_id res chain seq x y z
N MET A 1 36.85 -23.26 -20.27
CA MET A 1 35.49 -23.15 -20.87
C MET A 1 34.35 -23.47 -19.89
N ILE A 2 34.50 -24.41 -18.94
CA ILE A 2 33.42 -24.80 -18.01
C ILE A 2 33.14 -23.78 -16.88
N PHE A 3 34.16 -23.03 -16.42
CA PHE A 3 33.99 -22.05 -15.34
C PHE A 3 33.08 -20.86 -15.68
N ILE A 4 32.92 -20.51 -16.96
CA ILE A 4 32.12 -19.35 -17.40
C ILE A 4 30.61 -19.67 -17.38
N LEU A 5 30.22 -20.91 -17.68
CA LEU A 5 28.80 -21.30 -17.66
C LEU A 5 28.20 -21.27 -16.25
N GLY A 6 28.95 -21.70 -15.23
CA GLY A 6 28.48 -21.65 -13.83
C GLY A 6 28.31 -20.23 -13.31
N PHE A 7 29.18 -19.31 -13.76
CA PHE A 7 29.13 -17.90 -13.35
C PHE A 7 27.91 -17.17 -13.91
N ILE A 8 27.51 -17.47 -15.15
CA ILE A 8 26.31 -16.88 -15.78
C ILE A 8 25.02 -17.38 -15.09
N ALA A 9 24.95 -18.66 -14.73
CA ALA A 9 23.80 -19.21 -14.01
C ALA A 9 23.64 -18.60 -12.61
N ALA A 10 24.75 -18.36 -11.90
CA ALA A 10 24.73 -17.69 -10.61
C ALA A 10 24.26 -16.23 -10.72
N LEU A 11 24.71 -15.50 -11.75
CA LEU A 11 24.27 -14.13 -12.00
C LEU A 11 22.77 -14.04 -12.31
N LEU A 12 22.23 -14.98 -13.11
CA LEU A 12 20.78 -15.07 -13.38
C LEU A 12 19.96 -15.39 -12.12
N PHE A 13 20.45 -16.31 -11.27
CA PHE A 13 19.79 -16.66 -10.02
C PHE A 13 19.79 -15.49 -9.02
N VAL A 14 20.89 -14.75 -8.91
CA VAL A 14 20.98 -13.53 -8.09
C VAL A 14 20.04 -12.44 -8.63
N TYR A 15 19.95 -12.27 -9.95
CA TYR A 15 19.03 -11.31 -10.56
C TYR A 15 17.56 -11.66 -10.30
N TRP A 16 17.20 -12.95 -10.29
CA TRP A 16 15.85 -13.39 -9.92
C TRP A 16 15.51 -13.06 -8.46
N VAL A 17 16.41 -13.36 -7.53
CA VAL A 17 16.19 -13.14 -6.09
C VAL A 17 16.10 -11.64 -5.72
N TYR A 18 16.78 -10.76 -6.47
CA TYR A 18 16.80 -9.33 -6.19
C TYR A 18 15.72 -8.48 -6.89
N SER A 19 14.84 -9.08 -7.71
CA SER A 19 13.89 -8.32 -8.55
C SER A 19 12.49 -8.08 -7.95
N GLU A 20 12.23 -8.35 -6.66
CA GLU A 20 10.93 -8.05 -6.05
C GLU A 20 11.00 -6.94 -4.99
N PRO A 21 10.81 -5.66 -5.38
CA PRO A 21 10.51 -4.62 -4.40
C PRO A 21 9.09 -4.85 -3.87
N SER A 22 8.98 -5.44 -2.67
CA SER A 22 7.75 -5.66 -1.93
C SER A 22 7.09 -4.32 -1.50
N ASN A 23 6.42 -3.66 -2.42
CA ASN A 23 5.53 -2.56 -2.10
C ASN A 23 4.20 -3.13 -1.59
N ARG A 24 4.06 -3.25 -0.26
CA ARG A 24 2.86 -3.83 0.39
C ARG A 24 1.56 -3.09 0.03
N VAL A 25 1.68 -1.85 -0.43
CA VAL A 25 0.57 -1.02 -0.94
C VAL A 25 -0.02 -1.61 -2.22
N ASP A 26 0.82 -2.17 -3.10
CA ASP A 26 0.38 -2.78 -4.36
C ASP A 26 -0.41 -4.08 -4.12
N LYS A 27 -0.38 -4.62 -2.89
CA LYS A 27 -1.19 -5.76 -2.47
C LYS A 27 -2.60 -5.34 -2.04
N VAL A 28 -2.86 -4.06 -1.78
CA VAL A 28 -4.21 -3.60 -1.41
C VAL A 28 -5.08 -3.51 -2.66
N ARG A 29 -6.28 -4.09 -2.59
CA ARG A 29 -7.23 -4.15 -3.72
C ARG A 29 -8.59 -3.62 -3.31
N ILE A 30 -9.33 -3.12 -4.31
CA ILE A 30 -10.74 -2.76 -4.17
C ILE A 30 -11.53 -4.00 -3.70
N GLY A 31 -12.44 -3.79 -2.76
CA GLY A 31 -13.26 -4.84 -2.14
C GLY A 31 -12.64 -5.48 -0.89
N MET A 32 -11.35 -5.23 -0.59
CA MET A 32 -10.73 -5.71 0.66
C MET A 32 -11.39 -5.08 1.89
N THR A 33 -11.41 -5.82 3.01
CA THR A 33 -11.96 -5.30 4.26
C THR A 33 -10.98 -4.33 4.94
N GLN A 34 -11.47 -3.48 5.84
CA GLN A 34 -10.59 -2.63 6.65
C GLN A 34 -9.57 -3.46 7.44
N GLN A 35 -9.97 -4.64 7.91
CA GLN A 35 -9.08 -5.55 8.64
C GLN A 35 -7.95 -6.10 7.76
N ASP A 36 -8.24 -6.49 6.53
CA ASP A 36 -7.22 -7.02 5.61
C ASP A 36 -6.21 -5.95 5.22
N VAL A 37 -6.67 -4.72 4.97
CA VAL A 37 -5.78 -3.58 4.71
C VAL A 37 -4.88 -3.33 5.92
N ARG A 38 -5.41 -3.38 7.14
CA ARG A 38 -4.63 -3.24 8.37
C ARG A 38 -3.61 -4.37 8.56
N LYS A 39 -3.93 -5.60 8.15
CA LYS A 39 -2.97 -6.72 8.16
C LYS A 39 -1.82 -6.48 7.18
N LEU A 40 -2.10 -5.91 6.01
CA LEU A 40 -1.10 -5.67 4.95
C LEU A 40 -0.21 -4.45 5.26
N LEU A 41 -0.83 -3.33 5.63
CA LEU A 41 -0.17 -2.04 5.80
C LEU A 41 0.16 -1.68 7.26
N GLY A 42 -0.39 -2.42 8.21
CA GLY A 42 -0.33 -2.08 9.63
C GLY A 42 -1.45 -1.12 10.06
N PRO A 43 -1.38 -0.57 11.29
CA PRO A 43 -2.36 0.39 11.76
C PRO A 43 -2.30 1.70 10.94
N PRO A 44 -3.46 2.31 10.62
CA PRO A 44 -3.49 3.62 9.97
C PRO A 44 -2.87 4.68 10.90
N ARG A 45 -2.26 5.71 10.32
CA ARG A 45 -1.70 6.83 11.08
C ARG A 45 -2.73 7.87 11.45
N ALA A 46 -3.69 8.07 10.57
CA ALA A 46 -4.82 8.96 10.78
C ALA A 46 -6.06 8.40 10.07
N SER A 47 -7.24 8.83 10.53
CA SER A 47 -8.52 8.59 9.86
C SER A 47 -9.13 9.96 9.51
N GLU A 48 -9.56 10.11 8.27
CA GLU A 48 -10.28 11.26 7.76
C GLU A 48 -11.78 10.92 7.78
N GLY A 49 -12.52 11.61 8.67
CA GLY A 49 -13.97 11.80 8.64
C GLY A 49 -14.84 10.60 8.29
N VAL A 50 -15.60 10.08 9.26
CA VAL A 50 -16.62 9.06 8.99
C VAL A 50 -17.92 9.75 8.56
N THR A 51 -18.33 9.55 7.31
CA THR A 51 -19.67 9.93 6.85
C THR A 51 -20.61 8.74 7.05
N ILE A 52 -21.59 8.88 7.93
CA ILE A 52 -22.62 7.87 8.17
C ILE A 52 -23.95 8.42 7.66
N LYS A 53 -24.50 7.79 6.63
CA LYS A 53 -25.90 7.94 6.20
C LYS A 53 -26.62 6.62 6.47
N GLN A 54 -27.95 6.65 6.59
CA GLN A 54 -28.81 5.56 7.10
C GLN A 54 -28.40 4.12 6.76
N ASN A 55 -27.87 3.83 5.56
CA ASN A 55 -27.31 2.52 5.16
C ASN A 55 -25.94 2.59 4.46
N TYR A 56 -25.20 3.67 4.68
CA TYR A 56 -23.93 3.94 4.00
C TYR A 56 -22.92 4.53 4.98
N ARG A 57 -21.81 3.82 5.18
CA ARG A 57 -20.67 4.31 5.96
C ARG A 57 -19.48 4.51 5.04
N ARG A 58 -18.99 5.74 4.92
CA ARG A 58 -17.74 6.07 4.22
C ARG A 58 -16.69 6.55 5.21
N GLU A 59 -15.50 5.98 5.17
CA GLU A 59 -14.37 6.36 6.01
C GLU A 59 -13.09 6.38 5.17
N ALA A 60 -12.21 7.36 5.38
CA ALA A 60 -10.90 7.38 4.73
C ALA A 60 -9.80 7.13 5.75
N LEU A 61 -8.90 6.20 5.46
CA LEU A 61 -7.74 5.91 6.29
C LEU A 61 -6.46 6.34 5.59
N LEU A 62 -5.57 6.94 6.37
CA LEU A 62 -4.30 7.48 5.91
C LEU A 62 -3.15 6.63 6.43
N PHE A 63 -2.26 6.22 5.52
CA PHE A 63 -1.12 5.37 5.79
C PHE A 63 0.19 6.00 5.32
N GLY A 64 1.31 5.53 5.89
CA GLY A 64 2.65 6.04 5.60
C GLY A 64 3.08 7.19 6.49
N LYS A 65 4.32 7.66 6.32
CA LYS A 65 4.85 8.81 7.07
C LYS A 65 4.24 10.11 6.53
N PRO A 66 3.67 11.00 7.36
CA PRO A 66 3.18 12.29 6.90
C PRO A 66 4.33 13.11 6.31
N GLN A 67 4.07 13.76 5.18
CA GLN A 67 4.97 14.73 4.57
C GLN A 67 4.36 16.11 4.75
N SER A 68 5.07 17.01 5.42
CA SER A 68 4.61 18.38 5.62
C SER A 68 4.81 19.16 4.32
N ILE A 69 3.71 19.52 3.65
CA ILE A 69 3.71 20.32 2.43
C ILE A 69 2.94 21.61 2.73
N ARG A 70 3.64 22.75 2.67
CA ARG A 70 3.04 24.09 2.93
C ARG A 70 2.27 24.17 4.26
N GLY A 71 2.83 23.57 5.33
CA GLY A 71 2.22 23.57 6.66
C GLY A 71 1.02 22.62 6.83
N ARG A 72 0.76 21.74 5.86
CA ARG A 72 -0.23 20.67 5.97
C ARG A 72 0.44 19.30 5.90
N ASP A 73 0.05 18.40 6.78
CA ASP A 73 0.52 17.02 6.77
C ASP A 73 -0.23 16.24 5.69
N VAL A 74 0.49 15.82 4.66
CA VAL A 74 -0.03 15.01 3.56
C VAL A 74 0.49 13.59 3.71
N PHE A 75 -0.42 12.64 3.80
CA PHE A 75 -0.06 11.22 3.85
C PHE A 75 0.08 10.65 2.43
N PRO A 76 1.11 9.82 2.17
CA PRO A 76 1.37 9.29 0.83
C PRO A 76 0.34 8.27 0.37
N ILE A 77 -0.42 7.66 1.29
CA ILE A 77 -1.41 6.63 0.98
C ILE A 77 -2.73 7.00 1.64
N ARG A 78 -3.79 7.10 0.85
CA ARG A 78 -5.16 7.34 1.30
C ARG A 78 -6.06 6.25 0.75
N ILE A 79 -6.77 5.55 1.63
CA ILE A 79 -7.65 4.44 1.27
C ILE A 79 -9.06 4.78 1.76
N VAL A 80 -10.02 4.78 0.85
CA VAL A 80 -11.42 5.05 1.16
C VAL A 80 -12.16 3.73 1.27
N PHE A 81 -12.94 3.61 2.33
CA PHE A 81 -13.78 2.46 2.64
C PHE A 81 -15.24 2.89 2.56
N GLU A 82 -16.05 2.08 1.89
CA GLU A 82 -17.51 2.17 1.93
C GLU A 82 -18.05 0.84 2.43
N ASN A 83 -18.90 0.89 3.47
CA ASN A 83 -19.47 -0.31 4.10
C ASN A 83 -18.41 -1.37 4.43
N ASP A 84 -17.30 -0.90 5.04
CA ASP A 84 -16.12 -1.71 5.44
C ASP A 84 -15.28 -2.29 4.29
N LYS A 85 -15.56 -1.92 3.03
CA LYS A 85 -14.80 -2.37 1.87
C LYS A 85 -14.06 -1.24 1.20
N VAL A 86 -12.83 -1.50 0.77
CA VAL A 86 -12.05 -0.54 -0.03
C VAL A 86 -12.79 -0.23 -1.33
N THR A 87 -13.04 1.05 -1.59
CA THR A 87 -13.60 1.52 -2.86
C THR A 87 -12.65 2.40 -3.65
N GLU A 88 -11.73 3.10 -2.96
CA GLU A 88 -10.77 4.00 -3.60
C GLU A 88 -9.40 3.87 -2.93
N ILE A 89 -8.33 3.84 -3.73
CA ILE A 89 -6.95 3.81 -3.26
C ILE A 89 -6.21 4.93 -3.98
N ASN A 90 -5.74 5.92 -3.23
CA ASN A 90 -5.00 7.06 -3.75
C ASN A 90 -3.58 7.03 -3.18
N ILE A 91 -2.61 6.74 -4.04
CA ILE A 91 -1.19 6.64 -3.70
C ILE A 91 -0.49 7.85 -4.31
N LYS A 92 -0.06 8.78 -3.47
CA LYS A 92 0.84 9.85 -3.86
C LYS A 92 2.28 9.35 -3.70
N SER A 93 2.72 8.58 -4.69
CA SER A 93 4.15 8.30 -4.87
C SER A 93 4.81 9.55 -5.45
N LYS A 94 5.92 9.96 -4.83
CA LYS A 94 6.75 11.09 -5.25
C LYS A 94 7.28 10.89 -6.67
#